data_AF-A0A316PCQ7-F1
#
_entry.id   AF-A0A316PCQ7-F1
#
_cell.length_a   1.000
_cell.length_b   1.000
_cell.length_c   1.000
_cell.angle_alpha   90.00
_cell.angle_beta   90.00
_cell.angle_gamma   90.00
#
_symmetry.space_group_name_H-M   'P 1'
#
loop_
_entity.id
_entity.type
_entity.pdbx_description
1 polymer ?
#
loop_
_entity_poly.entity_id
_entity_poly.type
_entity_poly.pdbx_seq_one_letter_code
_entity_poly.pdbx_strand_id
1 'polypeptide(L)'
;MENINDNAALNNDVEKYRNLAALSYVLMPLTAVMLILDKDSNYVRHHVNQVICLLLWFMASSVVMIIPFLGWIAGVVGMVAGVVFMIMAIVRTCKREYYEIPWIGKVRFIPEA
;
A
#
# COMPACT_ATOMS: atom_id res chain seq x y z
N MET A 1 -10.21 -9.79 29.25
CA MET A 1 -11.41 -9.33 28.50
C MET A 1 -11.03 -8.30 27.45
N GLU A 2 -10.10 -7.38 27.75
CA GLU A 2 -9.51 -6.42 26.81
C GLU A 2 -8.98 -7.06 25.50
N ASN A 3 -8.08 -8.05 25.60
CA ASN A 3 -7.53 -8.77 24.44
C ASN A 3 -8.59 -9.39 23.50
N ILE A 4 -9.72 -9.89 24.02
CA ILE A 4 -10.78 -10.48 23.17
C ILE A 4 -11.54 -9.36 22.42
N ASN A 5 -11.76 -8.22 23.08
CA ASN A 5 -12.46 -7.07 22.49
C ASN A 5 -11.60 -6.38 21.41
N ASP A 6 -10.29 -6.27 21.64
CA ASP A 6 -9.35 -5.67 20.69
C ASP A 6 -9.23 -6.49 19.41
N ASN A 7 -9.17 -7.83 19.54
CA ASN A 7 -9.19 -8.73 18.40
C ASN A 7 -10.52 -8.65 17.63
N ALA A 8 -11.65 -8.49 18.32
CA ALA A 8 -12.94 -8.33 17.66
C ALA A 8 -13.03 -7.01 16.89
N ALA A 9 -12.54 -5.91 17.46
CA ALA A 9 -12.49 -4.59 16.80
C ALA A 9 -11.55 -4.60 15.59
N LEU A 10 -10.35 -5.16 15.72
CA LEU A 10 -9.38 -5.30 14.62
C LEU A 10 -9.98 -6.10 13.46
N ASN A 11 -10.60 -7.25 13.76
CA ASN A 11 -11.23 -8.07 12.73
C ASN A 11 -12.39 -7.34 12.03
N ASN A 12 -13.15 -6.51 12.74
CA ASN A 12 -14.20 -5.68 12.16
C ASN A 12 -13.63 -4.67 11.15
N ASP A 13 -12.58 -3.94 11.52
CA ASP A 13 -11.90 -2.98 10.64
C ASP A 13 -11.38 -3.64 9.37
N VAL A 14 -10.72 -4.80 9.52
CA VAL A 14 -10.20 -5.59 8.41
C VAL A 14 -11.35 -5.97 7.47
N GLU A 15 -12.47 -6.47 8.00
CA GLU A 15 -13.62 -6.84 7.15
C GLU A 15 -14.27 -5.64 6.47
N LYS A 16 -14.38 -4.53 7.19
CA LYS A 16 -15.00 -3.28 6.71
C LYS A 16 -14.19 -2.62 5.60
N TYR A 17 -12.87 -2.54 5.74
CA TYR A 17 -12.02 -1.78 4.83
C TYR A 17 -11.25 -2.62 3.81
N ARG A 18 -11.27 -3.95 3.88
CA ARG A 18 -10.50 -4.82 2.95
C ARG A 18 -10.69 -4.48 1.48
N ASN A 19 -11.94 -4.38 1.02
CA ASN A 19 -12.22 -4.16 -0.40
C ASN A 19 -11.76 -2.78 -0.84
N LEU A 20 -11.91 -1.78 0.04
CA LEU A 20 -11.45 -0.42 -0.21
C LEU A 20 -9.92 -0.32 -0.23
N ALA A 21 -9.25 -1.04 0.67
CA ALA A 21 -7.80 -1.18 0.71
C ALA A 21 -7.24 -1.85 -0.56
N ALA A 22 -7.90 -2.90 -1.05
CA ALA A 22 -7.48 -3.55 -2.30
C ALA A 22 -7.65 -2.61 -3.50
N LEU A 23 -8.76 -1.86 -3.53
CA LEU A 23 -9.05 -0.90 -4.60
C LEU A 23 -8.10 0.30 -4.59
N SER A 24 -7.60 0.72 -3.42
CA SER A 24 -6.69 1.87 -3.32
C SER A 24 -5.32 1.64 -3.96
N TYR A 25 -4.88 0.39 -4.15
CA TYR A 25 -3.66 0.10 -4.93
C TYR A 25 -3.83 0.38 -6.42
N VAL A 26 -5.05 0.22 -6.95
CA VAL A 26 -5.35 0.49 -8.37
C VAL A 26 -5.73 1.96 -8.56
N LEU A 27 -6.58 2.47 -7.66
CA LEU A 27 -7.01 3.86 -7.62
C LEU A 27 -6.28 4.56 -6.47
N MET A 28 -5.01 4.90 -6.68
CA MET A 28 -4.14 5.51 -5.65
C MET A 28 -4.76 6.74 -4.96
N PRO A 29 -5.54 7.63 -5.62
CA PRO A 29 -6.21 8.73 -4.93
C PRO A 29 -7.18 8.29 -3.82
N LEU A 30 -7.68 7.06 -3.86
CA LEU A 30 -8.60 6.50 -2.87
C LEU A 30 -7.94 6.31 -1.49
N THR A 31 -6.61 6.32 -1.42
CA THR A 31 -5.87 6.34 -0.15
C THR A 31 -6.25 7.50 0.75
N ALA A 32 -6.48 8.69 0.18
CA ALA A 32 -6.94 9.85 0.93
C ALA A 32 -8.34 9.63 1.51
N VAL A 33 -9.23 9.00 0.73
CA VAL A 33 -10.58 8.64 1.18
C VAL A 33 -10.53 7.66 2.34
N MET A 34 -9.67 6.64 2.27
CA MET A 34 -9.48 5.71 3.38
C MET A 34 -9.06 6.42 4.67
N LEU A 35 -8.13 7.37 4.57
CA LEU A 35 -7.68 8.15 5.73
C LEU A 35 -8.80 9.00 6.33
N ILE A 36 -9.67 9.56 5.49
CA ILE A 36 -10.83 10.36 5.95
C ILE A 36 -11.86 9.47 6.64
N LEU A 37 -12.10 8.28 6.10
CA LEU A 37 -13.07 7.33 6.65
C LEU A 37 -12.63 6.81 8.02
N ASP A 38 -11.36 6.45 8.16
CA ASP A 38 -10.84 5.88 9.39
C ASP A 38 -9.34 6.05 9.52
N LYS A 39 -8.94 7.21 10.05
CA LYS A 39 -7.54 7.52 10.33
C LYS A 39 -6.99 6.75 11.53
N ASP A 40 -7.81 6.11 12.35
CA ASP A 40 -7.37 5.49 13.60
C ASP A 40 -7.22 3.96 13.46
N SER A 41 -7.83 3.37 12.43
CA SER A 41 -7.61 1.96 12.08
C SER A 41 -6.18 1.67 11.60
N ASN A 42 -5.51 0.74 12.30
CA ASN A 42 -4.19 0.23 11.92
C ASN A 42 -4.20 -0.45 10.54
N TYR A 43 -5.31 -1.10 10.16
CA TYR A 43 -5.44 -1.71 8.84
C TYR A 43 -5.39 -0.67 7.72
N VAL A 44 -6.12 0.44 7.91
CA VAL A 44 -6.14 1.57 6.96
C VAL A 44 -4.76 2.22 6.87
N ARG A 45 -4.14 2.55 8.02
CA ARG A 45 -2.81 3.17 8.06
C ARG A 45 -1.77 2.33 7.33
N HIS A 46 -1.77 1.02 7.55
CA HIS A 46 -0.84 0.10 6.90
C HIS A 46 -0.94 0.18 5.37
N HIS A 47 -2.15 -0.01 4.84
CA HIS A 47 -2.36 -0.10 3.39
C HIS A 47 -2.16 1.26 2.71
N VAL A 48 -2.49 2.36 3.39
CA VAL A 48 -2.19 3.71 2.89
C VAL A 48 -0.67 3.93 2.81
N ASN A 49 0.11 3.53 3.81
CA ASN A 49 1.57 3.61 3.73
C ASN A 49 2.13 2.81 2.55
N GLN A 50 1.63 1.58 2.32
CA GLN A 50 2.09 0.75 1.20
C GLN A 50 1.77 1.39 -0.15
N VAL A 51 0.57 1.97 -0.32
CA VAL A 51 0.23 2.67 -1.57
C VAL A 51 1.08 3.93 -1.76
N ILE A 52 1.38 4.69 -0.72
CA ILE A 52 2.28 5.85 -0.81
C ILE A 52 3.69 5.39 -1.24
N CYS A 53 4.21 4.31 -0.65
CA CYS A 53 5.51 3.74 -1.05
C CYS A 53 5.51 3.34 -2.52
N LEU A 54 4.44 2.71 -2.98
CA LEU A 54 4.28 2.28 -4.37
C LEU A 54 4.18 3.48 -5.33
N LEU A 55 3.47 4.55 -4.94
CA LEU A 55 3.40 5.79 -5.71
C LEU A 55 4.80 6.42 -5.86
N LEU A 56 5.56 6.51 -4.76
CA LEU A 56 6.92 7.02 -4.79
C LEU A 56 7.85 6.16 -5.66
N TRP A 57 7.67 4.84 -5.65
CA TRP A 57 8.40 3.93 -6.53
C TRP A 57 8.13 4.22 -8.02
N PHE A 58 6.86 4.41 -8.41
CA PHE A 58 6.51 4.76 -9.79
C PHE A 58 7.04 6.13 -10.18
N MET A 59 6.99 7.11 -9.26
CA MET A 59 7.58 8.43 -9.50
C MET A 59 9.10 8.34 -9.69
N ALA A 60 9.81 7.61 -8.84
CA ALA A 60 11.25 7.41 -8.98
C ALA A 60 11.61 6.71 -10.31
N SER A 61 10.86 5.66 -10.68
CA SER A 61 11.03 4.95 -11.95
C SER A 61 10.81 5.87 -13.15
N SER A 62 9.86 6.81 -13.05
CA SER A 62 9.57 7.80 -14.10
C SER A 62 10.71 8.80 -14.26
N VAL A 63 11.28 9.29 -13.15
CA VAL A 63 12.41 10.23 -13.17
C VAL A 63 13.66 9.59 -13.77
N VAL A 64 13.92 8.31 -13.49
CA VAL A 64 15.05 7.57 -14.09
C VAL A 64 14.98 7.55 -15.62
N MET A 65 13.78 7.57 -16.21
CA MET A 65 13.61 7.56 -17.67
C MET A 65 14.05 8.87 -18.37
N ILE A 66 14.39 9.93 -17.62
CA ILE A 66 14.97 11.16 -18.19
C ILE A 66 16.35 10.88 -18.81
N ILE A 67 17.09 9.90 -18.28
CA ILE A 67 18.42 9.53 -18.79
C ILE A 67 18.24 8.62 -20.02
N PRO A 68 18.73 9.02 -21.21
CA PRO A 68 18.57 8.20 -22.42
C PRO A 68 19.34 6.89 -22.34
N PHE A 69 18.85 5.87 -23.05
CA PHE A 69 19.38 4.50 -23.12
C PHE A 69 19.35 3.73 -21.78
N LEU A 70 20.20 4.08 -20.82
CA LEU A 70 20.29 3.37 -19.54
C LEU A 70 19.06 3.62 -18.66
N GLY A 71 18.61 4.87 -18.59
CA GLY A 71 17.43 5.23 -17.79
C GLY A 71 16.14 4.66 -18.36
N TRP A 72 16.04 4.44 -19.67
CA TRP A 72 14.88 3.78 -20.27
C TRP A 72 14.79 2.32 -19.86
N ILE A 73 15.90 1.58 -19.95
CA ILE A 73 15.95 0.17 -19.54
C ILE A 73 15.64 0.05 -18.05
N ALA A 74 16.35 0.80 -17.21
CA ALA A 74 16.14 0.78 -15.76
C ALA A 74 14.73 1.24 -15.37
N GLY A 75 14.20 2.28 -16.01
CA GLY A 75 12.87 2.81 -15.77
C GLY A 75 11.77 1.82 -16.15
N VAL A 76 11.86 1.17 -17.31
CA VAL A 76 10.90 0.12 -17.72
C VAL A 76 10.92 -1.06 -16.74
N VAL A 77 12.12 -1.52 -16.35
CA VAL A 77 12.26 -2.59 -15.35
C VAL A 77 11.64 -2.18 -14.01
N GLY A 78 11.89 -0.93 -13.57
CA GLY A 78 11.29 -0.36 -12.36
C GLY A 78 9.77 -0.32 -12.42
N MET A 79 9.21 0.12 -13.55
CA MET A 79 7.75 0.15 -13.76
C MET A 79 7.14 -1.27 -13.67
N VAL A 80 7.74 -2.25 -14.34
CA VAL A 80 7.28 -3.65 -14.29
C VAL A 80 7.37 -4.20 -12.87
N ALA A 81 8.48 -3.97 -12.17
CA ALA A 81 8.62 -4.39 -10.77
C ALA A 81 7.56 -3.75 -9.86
N GLY A 82 7.25 -2.46 -10.08
CA GLY A 82 6.18 -1.75 -9.36
C GLY A 82 4.81 -2.39 -9.59
N VAL A 83 4.48 -2.77 -10.82
CA VAL A 83 3.22 -3.48 -11.11
C VAL A 83 3.17 -4.85 -10.42
N VAL A 84 4.29 -5.59 -10.38
CA VAL A 84 4.36 -6.87 -9.66
C VAL A 84 4.13 -6.66 -8.15
N PHE A 85 4.75 -5.65 -7.56
CA PHE A 85 4.54 -5.27 -6.16
C PHE A 85 3.09 -4.88 -5.87
N MET A 86 2.47 -4.12 -6.77
CA MET A 86 1.05 -3.74 -6.68
C MET A 86 0.15 -4.98 -6.64
N ILE A 87 0.34 -5.93 -7.56
CA ILE A 87 -0.46 -7.16 -7.62
C ILE A 87 -0.27 -7.99 -6.36
N MET A 88 0.97 -8.16 -5.89
CA MET A 88 1.24 -8.88 -4.64
C MET A 88 0.55 -8.23 -3.44
N ALA A 89 0.62 -6.90 -3.32
CA ALA A 89 -0.04 -6.16 -2.26
C ALA A 89 -1.56 -6.33 -2.31
N ILE A 90 -2.19 -6.25 -3.48
CA ILE A 90 -3.63 -6.50 -3.66
C ILE A 90 -4.01 -7.92 -3.22
N VAL A 91 -3.28 -8.94 -3.69
CA VAL A 91 -3.58 -10.35 -3.34
C VAL A 91 -3.49 -10.57 -1.83
N ARG A 92 -2.46 -10.01 -1.19
CA ARG A 92 -2.25 -10.10 0.27
C ARG A 92 -3.32 -9.33 1.05
N THR A 93 -3.71 -8.17 0.56
CA THR A 93 -4.82 -7.36 1.10
C THR A 93 -6.13 -8.15 1.07
N CYS A 94 -6.44 -8.80 -0.06
CA CYS A 94 -7.61 -9.66 -0.18
C CYS A 94 -7.60 -10.85 0.79
N LYS A 95 -6.40 -11.32 1.16
CA LYS A 95 -6.16 -12.34 2.20
C LYS A 95 -6.17 -11.79 3.62
N ARG A 96 -6.44 -10.50 3.82
CA ARG A 96 -6.49 -9.82 5.14
C ARG A 96 -5.12 -9.74 5.83
N GLU A 97 -4.05 -9.70 5.05
CA GLU A 97 -2.68 -9.68 5.57
C GLU A 97 -2.09 -8.26 5.56
N TYR A 98 -1.27 -7.96 6.57
CA TYR A 98 -0.44 -6.75 6.65
C TYR A 98 0.87 -6.99 5.90
N TYR A 99 0.80 -6.97 4.57
CA TYR A 99 1.94 -7.25 3.73
C TYR A 99 2.79 -6.01 3.45
N GLU A 100 4.05 -6.06 3.88
CA GLU A 100 5.05 -5.07 3.52
C GLU A 100 5.65 -5.38 2.15
N ILE A 101 5.55 -4.43 1.22
CA ILE A 101 6.18 -4.56 -0.09
C ILE A 101 7.71 -4.68 0.09
N PRO A 102 8.38 -5.61 -0.59
CA PRO A 102 9.84 -5.73 -0.53
C PRO A 102 10.53 -4.40 -0.87
N TRP A 103 11.62 -4.10 -0.15
CA TRP A 103 12.47 -2.91 -0.28
C TRP A 103 11.85 -1.56 0.09
N ILE A 104 10.57 -1.33 -0.20
CA ILE A 104 9.90 -0.03 0.02
C ILE A 104 8.88 -0.04 1.14
N GLY A 105 8.31 -1.20 1.46
CA GLY A 105 7.17 -1.35 2.35
C GLY A 105 7.47 -1.24 3.84
N LYS A 106 8.72 -0.96 4.23
CA LYS A 106 9.11 -0.70 5.64
C LYS A 106 8.93 0.76 6.04
N VAL A 107 8.78 1.66 5.06
CA VAL A 107 8.59 3.08 5.33
C VAL A 107 7.18 3.29 5.86
N ARG A 108 7.06 4.06 6.94
CA ARG A 108 5.78 4.44 7.56
C ARG A 108 5.70 5.95 7.62
N PHE A 109 4.79 6.52 6.82
CA PHE A 109 4.47 7.94 6.86
C PHE A 109 3.44 8.23 7.95
N ILE A 110 2.56 7.27 8.19
CA ILE A 110 1.50 7.32 9.19
C ILE A 110 1.70 6.14 10.13
N PRO A 111 2.21 6.35 11.37
CA PRO A 111 2.51 5.26 12.29
C PRO A 111 1.25 4.47 12.64
N GLU A 112 1.33 3.15 12.59
CA GLU A 112 0.34 2.25 13.19
C GLU A 112 0.43 2.42 14.73
N ALA A 113 -0.71 2.50 15.41
CA ALA A 113 -0.83 2.68 16.86
C ALA A 113 -0.66 1.36 17.62
#